data_AF-A0A812Z2X2-F1
#
_entry.id   AF-A0A812Z2X2-F1
#
_cell.length_a   1.000
_cell.length_b   1.000
_cell.length_c   1.000
_cell.angle_alpha   90.00
_cell.angle_beta   90.00
_cell.angle_gamma   90.00
#
_symmetry.space_group_name_H-M   'P 1'
#
loop_
_entity.id
_entity.type
_entity.pdbx_description
1 polymer ?
#
loop_
_entity_poly.entity_id
_entity_poly.type
_entity_poly.pdbx_seq_one_letter_code
_entity_poly.pdbx_strand_id
1 'polypeptide(L)'
;EADRVLKILRQHEDQYHAIDTEVRGWTPEVTPYGHGEVVCFSIFVGPNVDFGSGAQLLVDNMDEDGNLRGLVEHFREYFEDPGIKKVFQNYAFDRAILLNHGCRV
;
A
#
# COMPACT_ATOMS: atom_id res chain seq x y z
N GLU A 1 -1.52 -13.38 -8.72
CA GLU A 1 -0.90 -13.18 -7.39
C GLU A 1 -1.56 -12.08 -6.58
N ALA A 2 -1.69 -10.85 -7.09
CA ALA A 2 -2.34 -9.73 -6.39
C ALA A 2 -3.75 -10.05 -5.86
N ASP A 3 -4.61 -10.69 -6.66
CA ASP A 3 -5.96 -11.06 -6.21
C ASP A 3 -5.97 -12.09 -5.08
N ARG A 4 -4.97 -12.98 -5.06
CA ARG A 4 -4.81 -13.98 -4.00
C ARG A 4 -4.50 -13.30 -2.67
N VAL A 5 -3.57 -12.36 -2.66
CA VAL A 5 -3.23 -11.62 -1.44
C VAL A 5 -4.35 -10.69 -0.99
N LEU A 6 -5.08 -10.05 -1.91
CA LEU A 6 -6.28 -9.28 -1.57
C LEU A 6 -7.35 -10.12 -0.87
N LYS A 7 -7.55 -11.38 -1.31
CA LYS A 7 -8.45 -12.31 -0.63
C LYS A 7 -8.00 -12.61 0.79
N ILE A 8 -6.70 -12.84 1.01
CA ILE A 8 -6.14 -13.08 2.35
C ILE A 8 -6.33 -11.85 3.23
N LEU A 9 -6.03 -10.65 2.73
CA LEU A 9 -6.24 -9.41 3.47
C LEU A 9 -7.70 -9.24 3.91
N ARG A 10 -8.66 -9.54 3.04
CA ARG A 10 -10.10 -9.47 3.38
C ARG A 10 -10.54 -10.55 4.39
N GLN A 11 -9.85 -11.69 4.47
CA GLN A 11 -10.13 -12.71 5.49
C GLN A 11 -9.74 -12.26 6.91
N HIS A 12 -8.98 -11.17 7.03
CA HIS A 12 -8.50 -10.60 8.28
C HIS A 12 -8.97 -9.15 8.47
N GLU A 13 -10.10 -8.77 7.87
CA GLU A 13 -10.65 -7.40 7.91
C GLU A 13 -10.94 -6.85 9.32
N ASP A 14 -11.10 -7.76 10.28
CA ASP A 14 -11.30 -7.51 11.71
C ASP A 14 -9.99 -7.21 12.47
N GLN A 15 -8.83 -7.34 11.82
CA GLN A 15 -7.51 -7.01 12.36
C GLN A 15 -7.03 -5.63 11.87
N TYR A 16 -6.03 -5.08 12.56
CA TYR A 16 -5.36 -3.86 12.11
C TYR A 16 -4.27 -4.21 11.09
N HIS A 17 -4.27 -3.51 9.97
CA HIS A 17 -3.30 -3.68 8.90
C HIS A 17 -2.28 -2.54 8.98
N ALA A 18 -1.06 -2.83 9.41
CA ALA A 18 0.03 -1.87 9.37
C ALA A 18 0.54 -1.74 7.94
N ILE A 19 0.64 -0.51 7.45
CA ILE A 19 1.01 -0.19 6.07
C ILE A 19 2.11 0.86 6.07
N ASP A 20 3.06 0.70 5.17
CA ASP A 20 4.14 1.65 4.92
C ASP A 20 4.40 1.76 3.41
N THR A 21 4.74 2.95 2.93
CA THR A 21 4.97 3.21 1.50
C THR A 21 6.41 3.68 1.25
N GLU A 22 7.02 3.15 0.20
CA GLU A 22 8.30 3.62 -0.32
C GLU A 22 8.04 4.46 -1.57
N VAL A 23 8.69 5.62 -1.65
CA VAL A 23 8.30 6.69 -2.58
C VAL A 23 9.49 7.23 -3.35
N ARG A 24 9.31 7.50 -4.65
CA ARG A 24 10.29 8.22 -5.50
C ARG A 24 9.68 9.51 -6.05
N GLY A 25 10.55 10.40 -6.58
CA GLY A 25 10.10 11.58 -7.32
C GLY A 25 9.48 12.69 -6.45
N TRP A 26 9.71 12.65 -5.14
CA TRP A 26 9.35 13.70 -4.19
C TRP A 26 10.59 14.19 -3.44
N THR A 27 10.60 15.48 -3.10
CA THR A 27 11.64 16.08 -2.25
C THR A 27 11.00 16.96 -1.16
N PRO A 28 11.65 17.17 0.00
CA PRO A 28 11.07 17.90 1.13
C PRO A 28 10.67 19.37 0.88
N GLU A 29 11.13 19.97 -0.22
CA GLU A 29 10.84 21.36 -0.57
C GLU A 29 9.42 21.57 -1.11
N VAL A 30 8.72 20.49 -1.47
CA VAL A 30 7.35 20.54 -2.01
C VAL A 30 6.39 19.68 -1.20
N THR A 31 5.11 20.02 -1.27
CA THR A 31 4.04 19.18 -0.71
C THR A 31 4.00 17.80 -1.38
N PRO A 32 3.74 16.70 -0.65
CA PRO A 32 3.57 15.37 -1.25
C PRO A 32 2.28 15.26 -2.08
N TYR A 33 1.32 16.18 -1.89
CA TYR A 33 0.13 16.23 -2.73
C TYR A 33 0.49 16.62 -4.17
N GLY A 34 0.18 15.73 -5.11
CA GLY A 34 0.48 15.87 -6.54
C GLY A 34 1.95 15.59 -6.91
N HIS A 35 2.80 15.17 -5.97
CA HIS A 35 4.22 14.93 -6.20
C HIS A 35 4.66 13.58 -5.64
N GLY A 36 5.41 12.81 -6.43
CA GLY A 36 5.95 11.52 -6.05
C GLY A 36 5.04 10.33 -6.35
N GLU A 37 5.68 9.16 -6.41
CA GLU A 37 5.09 7.89 -6.84
C GLU A 37 5.45 6.77 -5.85
N VAL A 38 4.51 5.86 -5.56
CA VAL A 38 4.77 4.68 -4.72
C VAL A 38 5.54 3.65 -5.55
N VAL A 39 6.77 3.34 -5.15
CA VAL A 39 7.57 2.30 -5.79
C VAL A 39 7.25 0.92 -5.22
N CYS A 40 6.96 0.84 -3.93
CA CYS A 40 6.44 -0.36 -3.29
C CYS A 40 5.70 0.01 -2.00
N PHE A 41 4.92 -0.93 -1.49
CA PHE A 41 4.30 -0.78 -0.17
C PHE A 41 4.32 -2.12 0.56
N SER A 42 4.38 -2.05 1.88
CA SER A 42 4.33 -3.24 2.74
C SER A 42 3.03 -3.30 3.52
N ILE A 43 2.58 -4.51 3.82
CA ILE A 43 1.42 -4.76 4.68
C ILE A 43 1.78 -5.84 5.69
N PHE A 44 1.50 -5.56 6.96
CA PHE A 44 1.61 -6.51 8.05
C PHE A 44 0.30 -6.54 8.85
N VAL A 45 -0.32 -7.71 8.92
CA VAL A 45 -1.59 -7.92 9.64
C VAL A 45 -1.37 -8.60 10.99
N GLY A 46 -0.33 -9.43 11.08
CA GLY A 46 0.05 -10.15 12.30
C GLY A 46 0.96 -11.34 11.98
N PRO A 47 1.67 -11.88 12.98
CA PRO A 47 2.69 -12.93 12.76
C PRO A 47 2.12 -14.27 12.30
N ASN A 48 0.79 -14.46 12.39
CA ASN A 48 0.11 -15.71 12.05
C ASN A 48 -0.53 -15.70 10.65
N VAL A 49 -0.50 -14.56 9.95
CA VAL A 49 -0.98 -14.46 8.57
C VAL A 49 0.16 -14.90 7.65
N ASP A 50 -0.11 -15.75 6.66
CA ASP A 50 0.91 -16.20 5.71
C ASP A 50 0.51 -15.84 4.28
N PHE A 51 1.33 -15.02 3.63
CA PHE A 51 1.17 -14.64 2.24
C PHE A 51 1.91 -15.58 1.27
N GLY A 52 2.47 -16.70 1.74
CA GLY A 52 3.26 -17.67 0.96
C GLY A 52 4.77 -17.52 1.13
N SER A 53 5.21 -16.38 1.66
CA SER A 53 6.60 -16.08 2.04
C SER A 53 6.71 -15.64 3.51
N GLY A 54 5.69 -15.92 4.32
CA GLY A 54 5.57 -15.44 5.70
C GLY A 54 4.62 -14.25 5.85
N ALA A 55 4.71 -13.61 7.01
CA ALA A 55 3.73 -12.63 7.47
C ALA A 55 3.90 -11.20 6.93
N GLN A 56 5.05 -10.90 6.34
CA GLN A 56 5.30 -9.60 5.75
C GLN A 56 4.99 -9.66 4.24
N LEU A 57 3.95 -8.94 3.83
CA LEU A 57 3.64 -8.74 2.42
C LEU A 57 4.42 -7.52 1.93
N LEU A 58 5.22 -7.69 0.87
CA LEU A 58 5.80 -6.59 0.11
C LEU A 58 5.18 -6.62 -1.30
N VAL A 59 4.61 -5.49 -1.72
CA VAL A 59 4.04 -5.32 -3.06
C VAL A 59 4.97 -4.40 -3.85
N ASP A 60 5.69 -4.99 -4.79
CA ASP A 60 6.58 -4.27 -5.71
C ASP A 60 5.79 -3.67 -6.88
N ASN A 61 5.68 -2.34 -6.90
CA ASN A 61 4.95 -1.59 -7.90
C ASN A 61 5.82 -1.17 -9.10
N MET A 62 7.06 -1.65 -9.19
CA MET A 62 7.99 -1.37 -10.29
C MET A 62 8.18 -2.59 -11.19
N ASP A 63 8.23 -2.40 -12.50
CA ASP A 63 8.74 -3.41 -13.44
C ASP A 63 10.28 -3.34 -13.57
N GLU A 64 10.85 -4.27 -14.33
CA GLU A 64 12.30 -4.35 -14.54
C GLU A 64 12.89 -3.16 -15.31
N ASP A 65 12.05 -2.42 -16.03
CA ASP A 65 12.40 -1.23 -16.80
C ASP A 65 12.23 0.06 -15.98
N GLY A 66 11.74 -0.04 -14.73
CA GLY A 66 11.52 1.10 -13.84
C GLY A 66 10.23 1.87 -14.11
N ASN A 67 9.24 1.26 -14.75
CA ASN A 67 7.87 1.78 -14.89
C ASN A 67 6.97 1.29 -13.76
N LEU A 68 5.90 2.04 -13.49
CA LEU A 68 4.87 1.63 -12.53
C LEU A 68 4.01 0.50 -13.09
N ARG A 69 3.69 -0.48 -12.24
CA ARG A 69 2.86 -1.64 -12.57
C ARG A 69 1.36 -1.42 -12.34
N GLY A 70 0.98 -0.31 -11.72
CA GLY A 70 -0.43 0.00 -11.41
C GLY A 70 -1.01 -0.81 -10.24
N LEU A 71 -0.17 -1.33 -9.33
CA LEU A 71 -0.61 -2.17 -8.22
C LEU A 71 -1.26 -1.36 -7.10
N VAL A 72 -0.97 -0.07 -6.94
CA VAL A 72 -1.67 0.78 -5.97
C VAL A 72 -3.14 0.91 -6.36
N GLU A 73 -3.41 1.12 -7.64
CA GLU A 73 -4.74 1.22 -8.24
C GLU A 73 -5.46 -0.12 -8.21
N HIS A 74 -4.75 -1.22 -8.44
CA HIS A 74 -5.29 -2.57 -8.30
C HIS A 74 -5.76 -2.85 -6.86
N PHE A 75 -5.09 -2.28 -5.86
CA PHE A 75 -5.46 -2.39 -4.44
C PHE A 75 -6.45 -1.30 -3.98
N ARG A 76 -6.97 -0.45 -4.87
CA ARG A 76 -7.83 0.70 -4.51
C ARG A 76 -9.01 0.32 -3.63
N GLU A 77 -9.74 -0.74 -3.99
CA GLU A 77 -10.90 -1.18 -3.19
C GLU A 77 -10.52 -1.64 -1.79
N TYR A 78 -9.32 -2.19 -1.61
CA TYR A 78 -8.82 -2.55 -0.29
C TYR A 78 -8.43 -1.30 0.52
N PHE A 79 -7.72 -0.35 -0.10
CA PHE A 79 -7.32 0.90 0.53
C PHE A 79 -8.52 1.74 0.97
N GLU A 80 -9.51 1.90 0.09
CA GLU A 80 -10.68 2.76 0.33
C GLU A 80 -11.73 2.14 1.27
N ASP A 81 -11.59 0.86 1.63
CA ASP A 81 -12.56 0.17 2.49
C ASP A 81 -12.50 0.67 3.96
N PRO A 82 -13.52 1.37 4.47
CA PRO A 82 -13.51 1.88 5.85
C PRO A 82 -13.73 0.77 6.91
N GLY A 83 -14.16 -0.43 6.47
CA GLY A 83 -14.30 -1.61 7.32
C GLY A 83 -12.94 -2.14 7.78
N ILE A 84 -11.96 -2.15 6.89
CA ILE A 84 -10.59 -2.62 7.17
C ILE A 84 -9.78 -1.50 7.83
N LYS A 85 -9.34 -1.73 9.08
CA LYS A 85 -8.60 -0.73 9.85
C LYS A 85 -7.12 -0.72 9.47
N LYS A 86 -6.66 0.44 8.98
CA LYS A 86 -5.31 0.64 8.47
C LYS A 86 -4.53 1.55 9.40
N VAL A 87 -3.27 1.20 9.66
CA VAL A 87 -2.38 1.94 10.56
C VAL A 87 -1.14 2.33 9.76
N PHE A 88 -0.77 3.61 9.86
CA PHE A 88 0.38 4.19 9.17
C PHE A 88 1.22 4.96 10.17
N GLN A 89 2.54 4.89 10.02
CA GLN A 89 3.47 5.75 10.74
C GLN A 89 3.84 6.91 9.82
N ASN A 90 3.22 8.08 10.03
CA ASN A 90 3.19 9.25 9.12
C ASN A 90 2.03 9.27 8.11
N TYR A 91 0.83 8.88 8.57
CA TYR A 91 -0.43 8.85 7.80
C TYR A 91 -0.62 10.02 6.83
N ALA A 92 -0.33 11.27 7.23
CA ALA A 92 -0.55 12.43 6.38
C ALA A 92 0.27 12.37 5.08
N PHE A 93 1.49 11.84 5.13
CA PHE A 93 2.36 11.66 3.98
C PHE A 93 1.89 10.49 3.11
N ASP A 94 1.71 9.30 3.70
CA ASP A 94 1.24 8.11 2.96
C ASP A 94 -0.08 8.36 2.26
N ARG A 95 -1.02 9.02 2.95
CA ARG A 95 -2.30 9.42 2.38
C ARG A 95 -2.13 10.32 1.15
N ALA A 96 -1.24 11.30 1.22
CA ALA A 96 -1.00 12.21 0.10
C ALA A 96 -0.39 11.48 -1.10
N ILE A 97 0.58 10.59 -0.86
CA ILE A 97 1.23 9.82 -1.91
C ILE A 97 0.25 8.81 -2.53
N LEU A 98 -0.51 8.04 -1.74
CA LEU A 98 -1.52 7.12 -2.27
C LEU A 98 -2.60 7.85 -3.10
N LEU A 99 -2.96 9.08 -2.70
CA LEU A 99 -3.89 9.91 -3.44
C LEU A 99 -3.37 10.31 -4.82
N ASN A 100 -2.04 10.41 -5.02
CA ASN A 100 -1.46 10.66 -6.34
C ASN A 100 -1.73 9.52 -7.33
N HIS A 101 -2.01 8.31 -6.84
CA HIS A 101 -2.46 7.13 -7.62
C HIS A 101 -3.99 7.00 -7.66
N GLY A 102 -4.71 8.03 -7.18
CA GLY A 102 -6.17 8.02 -7.09
C GLY A 102 -6.72 7.06 -6.04
N CYS A 103 -5.94 6.69 -5.03
CA CYS A 103 -6.37 5.82 -3.93
C CYS A 103 -6.53 6.62 -2.63
N ARG A 104 -7.71 6.51 -2.01
CA ARG A 104 -7.99 7.17 -0.72
C ARG A 104 -7.86 6.16 0.43
N VAL A 105 -7.39 6.63 1.58
CA VAL A 105 -7.23 5.84 2.81
C VAL A 105 -7.73 6.59 4.02
#